data_AF-A0A7T0FZL6-F1
#
_entry.id   AF-A0A7T0FZL6-F1
#
_cell.length_a   1.000
_cell.length_b   1.000
_cell.length_c   1.000
_cell.angle_alpha   90.00
_cell.angle_beta   90.00
_cell.angle_gamma   90.00
#
_symmetry.space_group_name_H-M   'P 1'
#
loop_
_entity.id
_entity.type
_entity.pdbx_description
1 polymer ?
#
loop_
_entity_poly.entity_id
_entity_poly.type
_entity_poly.pdbx_seq_one_letter_code
_entity_poly.pdbx_strand_id
1 'polypeptide(L)'
;MKTPLSKKILFSCLPFLVFLFLAEIGLRLSDQLLPVRVVCFHPIYEREYCANTEGSLKYENVIKVNRHGMLDQNYPKPKTPGALRIAVLGDSMTAGEEVKNTQRYHEIWERALPKRLGRDVEVLNFGVRGFGTWESLQMYHLKAKQFQPDYTVLGFYWGNDIENNLQAQLEAQPNPLRGQYEIPLIRKINLARKDFNKWLWNHSAVYHLTRKGYNEVETHVKNLFSDNGQRTVRIQKEYEAQPQAFEFARQGMAFKPPPLGEDLESTVDDKFFFDSEGWHLTRRLIRKLNDEVLKSGSQLIVIHFMDVEQYYNYPPLSLREFDTFLMQEGIPHLNMYPAFNALDRKALAANTFEHDNHFNATGHKFLADNSIDFLVRQILGSGRVT
;
A
#
# COMPACT_ATOMS: atom_id res chain seq x y z
N MET A 1 15.59 -29.35 -56.80
CA MET A 1 16.31 -28.76 -55.64
C MET A 1 15.36 -28.64 -54.46
N LYS A 2 15.65 -29.27 -53.31
CA LYS A 2 14.84 -29.09 -52.10
C LYS A 2 15.09 -27.66 -51.56
N THR A 3 14.03 -26.91 -51.29
CA THR A 3 14.15 -25.60 -50.64
C THR A 3 14.81 -25.78 -49.28
N PRO A 4 15.91 -25.07 -48.97
CA PRO A 4 16.59 -25.20 -47.70
C PRO A 4 15.65 -24.81 -46.55
N LEU A 5 15.78 -25.51 -45.42
CA LEU A 5 14.91 -25.36 -44.24
C LEU A 5 14.81 -23.89 -43.78
N SER A 6 15.90 -23.14 -43.89
CA SER A 6 15.95 -21.69 -43.61
C SER A 6 15.00 -20.88 -44.49
N LYS A 7 14.90 -21.18 -45.79
CA LYS A 7 13.96 -20.51 -46.71
C LYS A 7 12.51 -20.89 -46.39
N LYS A 8 12.25 -22.12 -45.96
CA LYS A 8 10.89 -22.55 -45.55
C LYS A 8 10.45 -21.85 -44.27
N ILE A 9 11.32 -21.79 -43.26
CA ILE A 9 11.06 -21.05 -42.01
C ILE A 9 10.83 -19.57 -42.33
N LEU A 10 11.67 -18.96 -43.16
CA LEU A 10 11.52 -17.57 -43.56
C LEU A 10 10.19 -17.30 -44.28
N PHE A 11 9.81 -18.14 -45.24
CA PHE A 11 8.54 -18.01 -45.97
C PHE A 11 7.30 -18.25 -45.08
N SER A 12 7.41 -19.02 -44.00
CA SER A 12 6.33 -19.23 -43.04
C SER A 12 6.26 -18.14 -41.96
N CYS A 13 7.40 -17.62 -41.50
CA CYS A 13 7.45 -16.58 -40.47
C CYS A 13 7.14 -15.18 -41.02
N LEU A 14 7.55 -14.87 -42.25
CA LEU A 14 7.40 -13.53 -42.82
C LEU A 14 5.92 -13.09 -42.93
N PRO A 15 4.98 -13.90 -43.47
CA PRO A 15 3.56 -13.52 -43.51
C PRO A 15 2.96 -13.33 -42.11
N PHE A 16 3.38 -14.15 -41.15
CA PHE A 16 2.92 -14.03 -39.76
C PHE A 16 3.42 -12.74 -39.10
N LEU A 17 4.68 -12.38 -39.31
CA LEU A 17 5.24 -11.11 -38.82
C LEU A 17 4.57 -9.90 -39.49
N VAL A 18 4.29 -9.96 -40.80
CA VAL A 18 3.56 -8.92 -41.53
C VAL A 18 2.12 -8.79 -40.98
N PHE A 19 1.44 -9.91 -40.73
CA PHE A 19 0.12 -9.91 -40.11
C PHE A 19 0.13 -9.26 -38.72
N LEU A 20 1.08 -9.64 -37.85
CA LEU A 20 1.22 -9.04 -36.52
C LEU A 20 1.51 -7.54 -36.60
N PHE A 21 2.34 -7.12 -37.55
CA PHE A 21 2.64 -5.71 -37.78
C PHE A 21 1.41 -4.91 -38.22
N LEU A 22 0.65 -5.42 -39.19
CA LEU A 22 -0.58 -4.77 -39.66
C LEU A 22 -1.66 -4.74 -38.56
N ALA A 23 -1.79 -5.82 -37.77
CA ALA A 23 -2.71 -5.89 -36.64
C ALA A 23 -2.34 -4.86 -35.55
N GLU A 24 -1.06 -4.71 -35.24
CA GLU A 24 -0.56 -3.71 -34.29
C GLU A 24 -0.89 -2.29 -34.75
N ILE A 25 -0.68 -1.96 -36.03
CA ILE A 25 -1.07 -0.66 -36.60
C ILE A 25 -2.58 -0.46 -36.48
N GLY A 26 -3.38 -1.43 -36.92
CA GLY A 26 -4.84 -1.34 -36.90
C GLY A 26 -5.40 -1.13 -35.49
N LEU A 27 -4.87 -1.83 -34.48
CA LEU A 27 -5.29 -1.70 -33.09
C LEU A 27 -4.84 -0.38 -32.44
N ARG A 28 -3.70 0.18 -32.86
CA ARG A 28 -3.26 1.50 -32.37
C ARG A 28 -4.12 2.63 -32.92
N LEU A 29 -4.65 2.48 -34.14
CA LEU A 29 -5.55 3.45 -34.75
C LEU A 29 -6.97 3.42 -34.16
N SER A 30 -7.34 2.41 -33.38
CA SER A 30 -8.68 2.29 -32.78
C SER A 30 -8.81 2.90 -31.38
N ASP A 31 -7.73 3.48 -30.82
CA ASP A 31 -7.66 4.08 -29.48
C ASP A 31 -8.11 3.16 -28.31
N GLN A 32 -8.21 1.84 -28.52
CA GLN A 32 -8.64 0.87 -27.50
C GLN A 32 -7.50 0.36 -26.60
N LEU A 33 -6.50 1.19 -26.32
CA LEU A 33 -5.34 0.78 -25.52
C LEU A 33 -5.67 0.81 -24.02
N LEU A 34 -5.27 -0.26 -23.32
CA LEU A 34 -5.39 -0.35 -21.86
C LEU A 34 -4.40 0.60 -21.16
N PRO A 35 -4.71 1.05 -19.93
CA PRO A 35 -3.83 1.94 -19.18
C PRO A 35 -2.45 1.32 -18.92
N VAL A 36 -1.45 2.19 -18.86
CA VAL A 36 -0.06 1.83 -18.55
C VAL A 36 0.01 1.16 -17.18
N ARG A 37 0.78 0.08 -17.06
CA ARG A 37 1.06 -0.54 -15.76
C ARG A 37 2.10 0.26 -15.00
N VAL A 38 1.61 0.96 -13.99
CA VAL A 38 2.36 1.80 -13.05
C VAL A 38 2.85 1.04 -11.81
N VAL A 39 2.30 -0.15 -11.54
CA VAL A 39 2.78 -1.06 -10.48
C VAL A 39 3.53 -2.24 -11.07
N CYS A 40 4.69 -2.48 -10.47
CA CYS A 40 5.71 -3.45 -10.83
C CYS A 40 5.83 -4.51 -9.73
N PHE A 41 6.41 -5.65 -10.10
CA PHE A 41 6.78 -6.68 -9.13
C PHE A 41 8.20 -6.43 -8.65
N HIS A 42 8.37 -6.35 -7.34
CA HIS A 42 9.69 -6.37 -6.73
C HIS A 42 9.95 -7.77 -6.14
N PRO A 43 11.13 -8.38 -6.33
CA PRO A 43 11.38 -9.76 -5.92
C PRO A 43 11.50 -9.97 -4.41
N ILE A 44 11.51 -8.91 -3.60
CA ILE A 44 11.58 -8.99 -2.14
C ILE A 44 10.22 -8.65 -1.53
N TYR A 45 9.85 -7.37 -1.51
CA TYR A 45 8.57 -6.87 -1.00
C TYR A 45 7.40 -6.94 -2.00
N GLU A 46 7.46 -7.84 -2.99
CA GLU A 46 6.43 -8.21 -3.99
C GLU A 46 5.92 -7.12 -4.94
N ARG A 47 5.77 -5.87 -4.49
CA ARG A 47 5.13 -4.77 -5.23
C ARG A 47 5.94 -3.50 -5.13
N GLU A 48 6.01 -2.75 -6.23
CA GLU A 48 6.60 -1.41 -6.24
C GLU A 48 5.98 -0.55 -7.34
N TYR A 49 6.25 0.75 -7.33
CA TYR A 49 5.91 1.59 -8.46
C TYR A 49 7.02 1.60 -9.51
N CYS A 50 6.61 1.46 -10.76
CA CYS A 50 7.50 1.46 -11.90
C CYS A 50 8.06 2.86 -12.15
N ALA A 51 9.37 3.05 -11.97
CA ALA A 51 10.00 4.34 -12.20
C ALA A 51 9.72 4.93 -13.60
N ASN A 52 9.59 6.25 -13.67
CA ASN A 52 9.31 7.00 -14.90
C ASN A 52 8.09 6.49 -15.67
N THR A 53 7.02 6.13 -14.96
CA THR A 53 5.74 5.77 -15.57
C THR A 53 4.65 6.75 -15.18
N GLU A 54 3.67 6.90 -16.07
CA GLU A 54 2.47 7.68 -15.86
C GLU A 54 1.29 6.84 -16.33
N GLY A 55 0.19 6.85 -15.57
CA GLY A 55 -1.01 6.11 -15.92
C GLY A 55 -2.16 6.40 -14.97
N SER A 56 -3.37 6.08 -15.42
CA SER A 56 -4.57 6.20 -14.61
C SER A 56 -4.81 4.91 -13.84
N LEU A 57 -5.09 5.03 -12.54
CA LEU A 57 -5.51 3.91 -11.69
C LEU A 57 -6.99 4.06 -11.34
N LYS A 58 -7.28 4.32 -10.07
CA LYS A 58 -8.62 4.43 -9.51
C LYS A 58 -9.11 5.88 -9.62
N TYR A 59 -10.43 6.05 -9.77
CA TYR A 59 -11.07 7.38 -9.84
C TYR A 59 -10.52 8.30 -10.94
N GLU A 60 -10.05 7.70 -12.05
CA GLU A 60 -9.43 8.41 -13.19
C GLU A 60 -8.23 9.31 -12.80
N ASN A 61 -7.65 9.09 -11.62
CA ASN A 61 -6.51 9.85 -11.16
C ASN A 61 -5.26 9.43 -11.93
N VAL A 62 -4.66 10.37 -12.65
CA VAL A 62 -3.39 10.16 -13.36
C VAL A 62 -2.27 10.23 -12.34
N ILE A 63 -1.65 9.10 -12.05
CA ILE A 63 -0.50 9.03 -11.17
C ILE A 63 0.80 9.12 -11.96
N LYS A 64 1.75 9.91 -11.45
CA LYS A 64 3.11 10.03 -11.98
C LYS A 64 4.08 9.41 -11.00
N VAL A 65 4.80 8.40 -11.46
CA VAL A 65 5.86 7.74 -10.70
C VAL A 65 7.19 8.40 -11.05
N ASN A 66 7.91 8.89 -10.04
CA ASN A 66 9.19 9.56 -10.24
C ASN A 66 10.30 8.59 -10.70
N ARG A 67 11.51 9.11 -10.95
CA ARG A 67 12.65 8.31 -11.43
C ARG A 67 13.14 7.25 -10.44
N HIS A 68 12.72 7.38 -9.18
CA HIS A 68 13.06 6.47 -8.10
C HIS A 68 11.95 5.47 -7.83
N GLY A 69 10.84 5.45 -8.57
CA GLY A 69 9.74 4.52 -8.31
C GLY A 69 8.90 4.92 -7.09
N MET A 70 8.63 6.21 -6.89
CA MET A 70 7.80 6.76 -5.81
C MET A 70 6.64 7.58 -6.41
N LEU A 71 5.46 7.52 -5.79
CA LEU A 71 4.31 8.37 -6.13
C LEU A 71 4.50 9.76 -5.54
N ASP A 72 5.45 10.49 -6.09
CA ASP A 72 5.94 11.73 -5.50
C ASP A 72 6.66 12.58 -6.56
N GLN A 73 7.11 13.77 -6.16
CA GLN A 73 8.08 14.54 -6.93
C GLN A 73 9.47 13.88 -6.95
N ASN A 74 10.36 14.39 -7.81
CA ASN A 74 11.72 13.87 -7.95
C ASN A 74 12.66 14.49 -6.91
N TYR A 75 13.25 13.65 -6.04
CA TYR A 75 14.21 14.11 -5.03
C TYR A 75 15.67 13.90 -5.42
N PRO A 76 16.57 14.83 -5.07
CA PRO A 76 18.00 14.64 -5.27
C PRO A 76 18.55 13.52 -4.38
N LYS A 77 19.44 12.72 -4.98
CA LYS A 77 20.22 11.68 -4.31
C LYS A 77 21.66 11.86 -4.82
N PRO A 78 22.60 12.39 -4.02
CA PRO A 78 22.57 12.55 -2.55
C PRO A 78 21.65 13.67 -2.03
N LYS A 79 21.48 13.71 -0.71
CA LYS A 79 20.63 14.68 0.01
C LYS A 79 21.04 16.13 -0.22
N THR A 80 20.06 17.03 -0.34
CA THR A 80 20.29 18.47 -0.46
C THR A 80 21.00 18.99 0.81
N PRO A 81 22.15 19.67 0.70
CA PRO A 81 22.86 20.22 1.85
C PRO A 81 21.96 21.14 2.69
N GLY A 82 21.91 20.92 4.01
CA GLY A 82 21.11 21.73 4.93
C GLY A 82 19.60 21.41 4.96
N ALA A 83 19.06 20.66 4.00
CA ALA A 83 17.68 20.23 4.04
C ALA A 83 17.44 19.20 5.17
N LEU A 84 16.29 19.29 5.83
CA LEU A 84 15.76 18.19 6.63
C LEU A 84 15.09 17.20 5.69
N ARG A 85 15.29 15.90 5.89
CA ARG A 85 14.66 14.87 5.06
C ARG A 85 13.86 13.90 5.91
N ILE A 86 12.60 13.72 5.53
CA ILE A 86 11.67 12.79 6.17
C ILE A 86 11.33 11.70 5.16
N ALA A 87 11.53 10.43 5.52
CA ALA A 87 11.02 9.30 4.76
C ALA A 87 9.67 8.87 5.36
N VAL A 88 8.64 8.68 4.53
CA VAL A 88 7.33 8.20 4.97
C VAL A 88 7.10 6.81 4.39
N LEU A 89 7.02 5.81 5.26
CA LEU A 89 6.72 4.42 4.94
C LEU A 89 5.24 4.14 5.22
N GLY A 90 4.65 3.22 4.47
CA GLY A 90 3.30 2.75 4.74
C GLY A 90 2.67 2.04 3.55
N ASP A 91 1.36 1.98 3.60
CA ASP A 91 0.49 1.22 2.72
C ASP A 91 -0.17 2.11 1.64
N SER A 92 -1.38 1.77 1.19
CA SER A 92 -2.14 2.57 0.22
C SER A 92 -2.58 3.92 0.77
N MET A 93 -2.87 4.03 2.07
CA MET A 93 -3.21 5.31 2.70
C MET A 93 -2.05 6.30 2.66
N THR A 94 -0.82 5.77 2.67
CA THR A 94 0.41 6.55 2.51
C THR A 94 0.74 6.81 1.04
N ALA A 95 0.58 5.80 0.18
CA ALA A 95 0.82 5.93 -1.25
C ALA A 95 -0.12 6.97 -1.92
N GLY A 96 -1.39 7.01 -1.51
CA GLY A 96 -2.39 7.97 -1.97
C GLY A 96 -2.65 7.89 -3.48
N GLU A 97 -2.92 6.70 -4.00
CA GLU A 97 -3.13 6.47 -5.44
C GLU A 97 -4.40 7.15 -5.97
N GLU A 98 -5.36 7.33 -5.09
CA GLU A 98 -6.71 7.82 -5.36
C GLU A 98 -6.78 9.35 -5.45
N VAL A 99 -5.75 10.05 -4.97
CA VAL A 99 -5.72 11.51 -4.92
C VAL A 99 -4.59 12.10 -5.78
N LYS A 100 -4.81 13.31 -6.29
CA LYS A 100 -3.82 13.97 -7.15
C LYS A 100 -2.52 14.18 -6.39
N ASN A 101 -1.41 14.09 -7.11
CA ASN A 101 -0.13 14.63 -6.65
C ASN A 101 -0.38 16.10 -6.25
N THR A 102 0.06 16.49 -5.05
CA THR A 102 -0.22 17.70 -4.23
C THR A 102 -1.24 17.55 -3.11
N GLN A 103 -2.12 16.55 -3.12
CA GLN A 103 -3.19 16.40 -2.14
C GLN A 103 -2.89 15.37 -1.05
N ARG A 104 -1.77 14.65 -1.13
CA ARG A 104 -1.40 13.65 -0.12
C ARG A 104 -0.88 14.32 1.14
N TYR A 105 -1.07 13.67 2.27
CA TYR A 105 -0.72 14.24 3.57
C TYR A 105 0.78 14.59 3.68
N HIS A 106 1.65 13.76 3.09
CA HIS A 106 3.10 13.98 3.14
C HIS A 106 3.53 15.21 2.29
N GLU A 107 2.86 15.47 1.17
CA GLU A 107 3.10 16.66 0.35
C GLU A 107 2.55 17.92 1.02
N ILE A 108 1.46 17.79 1.80
CA ILE A 108 0.96 18.89 2.63
C ILE A 108 1.97 19.22 3.73
N TRP A 109 2.54 18.20 4.39
CA TRP A 109 3.63 18.39 5.35
C TRP A 109 4.83 19.09 4.70
N GLU A 110 5.28 18.63 3.54
CA GLU A 110 6.43 19.20 2.84
C GLU A 110 6.26 20.69 2.52
N ARG A 111 5.04 21.12 2.16
CA ARG A 111 4.76 22.54 1.93
C ARG A 111 4.67 23.36 3.22
N ALA A 112 4.26 22.74 4.33
CA ALA A 112 4.01 23.42 5.60
C ALA A 112 5.27 23.50 6.48
N LEU A 113 6.05 22.42 6.57
CA LEU A 113 7.19 22.29 7.50
C LEU A 113 8.29 23.34 7.29
N PRO A 114 8.68 23.74 6.05
CA PRO A 114 9.75 24.72 5.88
C PRO A 114 9.47 26.06 6.57
N LYS A 115 8.22 26.54 6.50
CA LYS A 115 7.79 27.77 7.16
C LYS A 115 7.78 27.64 8.69
N ARG A 116 7.52 26.44 9.20
CA ARG A 116 7.43 26.16 10.65
C ARG A 116 8.80 25.90 11.27
N LEU A 117 9.76 25.40 10.49
CA LEU A 117 11.09 25.01 10.95
C LEU A 117 12.20 25.98 10.55
N GLY A 118 11.94 26.92 9.64
CA GLY A 118 12.94 27.89 9.18
C GLY A 118 14.08 27.28 8.37
N ARG A 119 13.86 26.13 7.73
CA ARG A 119 14.83 25.41 6.89
C ARG A 119 14.11 24.61 5.82
N ASP A 120 14.81 24.25 4.75
CA ASP A 120 14.24 23.37 3.71
C ASP A 120 13.91 21.99 4.28
N VAL A 121 12.79 21.42 3.81
CA VAL A 121 12.30 20.11 4.21
C VAL A 121 11.88 19.34 2.97
N GLU A 122 12.34 18.11 2.88
CA GLU A 122 11.97 17.15 1.84
C GLU A 122 11.21 15.99 2.49
N VAL A 123 10.02 15.65 1.99
CA VAL A 123 9.18 14.57 2.56
C VAL A 123 8.91 13.50 1.52
N LEU A 124 9.67 12.42 1.57
CA LEU A 124 9.71 11.39 0.54
C LEU A 124 8.70 10.27 0.84
N ASN A 125 7.77 10.05 -0.08
CA ASN A 125 6.80 8.96 0.01
C ASN A 125 7.36 7.62 -0.49
N PHE A 126 7.50 6.67 0.43
CA PHE A 126 7.86 5.27 0.16
C PHE A 126 6.70 4.30 0.40
N GLY A 127 5.48 4.81 0.62
CA GLY A 127 4.30 3.99 0.76
C GLY A 127 3.94 3.26 -0.53
N VAL A 128 3.43 2.03 -0.40
CA VAL A 128 3.02 1.20 -1.53
C VAL A 128 1.76 0.43 -1.15
N ARG A 129 0.78 0.35 -2.07
CA ARG A 129 -0.48 -0.34 -1.78
C ARG A 129 -0.27 -1.78 -1.26
N GLY A 130 -1.04 -2.13 -0.23
CA GLY A 130 -1.05 -3.47 0.36
C GLY A 130 0.27 -3.87 1.01
N PHE A 131 1.08 -2.90 1.43
CA PHE A 131 2.14 -3.14 2.40
C PHE A 131 1.54 -3.23 3.80
N GLY A 132 2.09 -4.11 4.62
CA GLY A 132 2.10 -3.94 6.07
C GLY A 132 3.45 -3.41 6.54
N THR A 133 3.67 -3.52 7.84
CA THR A 133 4.96 -3.22 8.48
C THR A 133 6.08 -4.14 7.97
N TRP A 134 5.76 -5.36 7.54
CA TRP A 134 6.69 -6.34 6.98
C TRP A 134 7.39 -5.83 5.72
N GLU A 135 6.62 -5.33 4.75
CA GLU A 135 7.13 -4.72 3.53
C GLU A 135 7.73 -3.35 3.80
N SER A 136 7.13 -2.55 4.70
CA SER A 136 7.65 -1.23 5.08
C SER A 136 9.08 -1.31 5.64
N LEU A 137 9.38 -2.33 6.46
CA LEU A 137 10.74 -2.60 6.94
C LEU A 137 11.69 -2.96 5.79
N GLN A 138 11.25 -3.77 4.84
CA GLN A 138 12.06 -4.12 3.66
C GLN A 138 12.30 -2.90 2.76
N MET A 139 11.29 -2.07 2.55
CA MET A 139 11.36 -0.81 1.80
C MET A 139 12.36 0.15 2.45
N TYR A 140 12.34 0.27 3.77
CA TYR A 140 13.34 1.05 4.49
C TYR A 140 14.75 0.51 4.26
N HIS A 141 14.94 -0.79 4.51
CA HIS A 141 16.23 -1.45 4.40
C HIS A 141 16.83 -1.33 3.00
N LEU A 142 16.03 -1.58 1.97
CA LEU A 142 16.51 -1.68 0.60
C LEU A 142 16.56 -0.33 -0.09
N LYS A 143 15.71 0.62 0.27
CA LYS A 143 15.52 1.85 -0.52
C LYS A 143 15.58 3.12 0.31
N ALA A 144 14.69 3.29 1.30
CA ALA A 144 14.52 4.58 1.97
C ALA A 144 15.78 5.04 2.71
N LYS A 145 16.51 4.13 3.38
CA LYS A 145 17.74 4.48 4.10
C LYS A 145 18.83 5.08 3.19
N GLN A 146 18.84 4.72 1.90
CA GLN A 146 19.80 5.25 0.93
C GLN A 146 19.56 6.74 0.61
N PHE A 147 18.41 7.29 0.97
CA PHE A 147 18.11 8.71 0.83
C PHE A 147 18.56 9.51 2.05
N GLN A 148 19.15 8.88 3.08
CA GLN A 148 19.65 9.53 4.29
C GLN A 148 18.60 10.43 4.98
N PRO A 149 17.42 9.88 5.33
CA PRO A 149 16.44 10.62 6.11
C PRO A 149 17.01 10.98 7.49
N ASP A 150 16.61 12.13 8.04
CA ASP A 150 16.80 12.46 9.45
C ASP A 150 15.69 11.85 10.32
N TYR A 151 14.49 11.74 9.74
CA TYR A 151 13.32 11.15 10.37
C TYR A 151 12.68 10.14 9.43
N THR A 152 12.23 9.02 9.96
CA THR A 152 11.45 8.01 9.24
C THR A 152 10.10 7.88 9.94
N VAL A 153 9.03 8.18 9.22
CA VAL A 153 7.65 8.03 9.69
C VAL A 153 7.11 6.71 9.17
N LEU A 154 6.63 5.84 10.05
CA LEU A 154 5.76 4.72 9.69
C LEU A 154 4.30 5.16 9.83
N GLY A 155 3.60 5.28 8.70
CA GLY A 155 2.15 5.38 8.65
C GLY A 155 1.56 3.98 8.88
N PHE A 156 1.20 3.66 10.11
CA PHE A 156 0.65 2.35 10.48
C PHE A 156 -0.87 2.36 10.31
N TYR A 157 -1.37 1.55 9.39
CA TYR A 157 -2.79 1.50 9.07
C TYR A 157 -3.43 0.26 9.71
N TRP A 158 -4.34 0.52 10.65
CA TRP A 158 -5.03 -0.55 11.36
C TRP A 158 -5.83 -1.45 10.42
N GLY A 159 -6.25 -1.00 9.23
CA GLY A 159 -7.08 -1.79 8.32
C GLY A 159 -6.39 -2.93 7.58
N ASN A 160 -5.07 -2.98 7.54
CA ASN A 160 -4.38 -4.09 6.89
C ASN A 160 -3.00 -4.45 7.46
N ASP A 161 -2.35 -3.61 8.27
CA ASP A 161 -0.96 -3.85 8.65
C ASP A 161 -0.78 -5.20 9.34
N ILE A 162 -1.64 -5.54 10.31
CA ILE A 162 -1.57 -6.80 11.07
C ILE A 162 -1.76 -8.00 10.13
N GLU A 163 -2.82 -7.96 9.33
CA GLU A 163 -3.21 -9.04 8.43
C GLU A 163 -2.16 -9.23 7.31
N ASN A 164 -1.63 -8.14 6.77
CA ASN A 164 -0.60 -8.18 5.72
C ASN A 164 0.72 -8.72 6.26
N ASN A 165 1.10 -8.37 7.49
CA ASN A 165 2.28 -8.96 8.14
C ASN A 165 2.15 -10.48 8.26
N LEU A 166 1.00 -10.97 8.73
CA LEU A 166 0.73 -12.40 8.86
C LEU A 166 0.70 -13.09 7.50
N GLN A 167 0.02 -12.50 6.52
CA GLN A 167 -0.05 -13.04 5.17
C GLN A 167 1.35 -13.19 4.56
N ALA A 168 2.21 -12.17 4.68
CA ALA A 168 3.57 -12.23 4.17
C ALA A 168 4.40 -13.34 4.85
N GLN A 169 4.20 -13.56 6.15
CA GLN A 169 4.84 -14.66 6.87
C GLN A 169 4.33 -16.04 6.39
N LEU A 170 3.01 -16.19 6.22
CA LEU A 170 2.38 -17.44 5.78
C LEU A 170 2.76 -17.80 4.34
N GLU A 171 2.88 -16.81 3.46
CA GLU A 171 3.35 -16.96 2.08
C GLU A 171 4.86 -17.21 1.97
N ALA A 172 5.57 -17.28 3.10
CA ALA A 172 7.02 -17.45 3.19
C ALA A 172 7.78 -16.44 2.33
N GLN A 173 7.32 -15.18 2.33
CA GLN A 173 8.03 -14.08 1.70
C GLN A 173 9.42 -13.90 2.36
N PRO A 174 10.39 -13.28 1.67
CA PRO A 174 11.69 -12.99 2.25
C PRO A 174 11.55 -12.27 3.60
N ASN A 175 12.10 -12.89 4.63
CA ASN A 175 11.85 -12.49 6.01
C ASN A 175 12.80 -11.37 6.48
N PRO A 176 12.30 -10.14 6.71
CA PRO A 176 13.14 -9.03 7.15
C PRO A 176 13.67 -9.23 8.57
N LEU A 177 12.91 -9.89 9.47
CA LEU A 177 13.39 -10.20 10.81
C LEU A 177 14.65 -11.06 10.78
N ARG A 178 14.78 -11.93 9.77
CA ARG A 178 15.96 -12.77 9.52
C ARG A 178 17.00 -12.13 8.59
N GLY A 179 16.77 -10.90 8.13
CA GLY A 179 17.68 -10.20 7.22
C GLY A 179 17.74 -10.83 5.81
N GLN A 180 16.67 -11.50 5.39
CA GLN A 180 16.61 -12.16 4.08
C GLN A 180 16.31 -11.13 2.98
N TYR A 181 17.36 -10.47 2.50
CA TYR A 181 17.28 -9.49 1.42
C TYR A 181 17.91 -9.98 0.11
N GLU A 182 18.53 -11.16 0.13
CA GLU A 182 19.08 -11.78 -1.06
C GLU A 182 17.96 -12.32 -1.96
N ILE A 183 18.05 -12.04 -3.26
CA ILE A 183 17.03 -12.44 -4.22
C ILE A 183 17.34 -13.86 -4.73
N PRO A 184 16.50 -14.87 -4.45
CA PRO A 184 16.68 -16.22 -4.97
C PRO A 184 16.60 -16.26 -6.50
N LEU A 185 17.32 -17.20 -7.15
CA LEU A 185 17.33 -17.32 -8.62
C LEU A 185 15.93 -17.46 -9.22
N ILE A 186 15.05 -18.25 -8.59
CA ILE A 186 13.66 -18.42 -9.04
C ILE A 186 12.90 -17.08 -9.07
N ARG A 187 13.15 -16.19 -8.11
CA ARG A 187 12.54 -14.85 -8.07
C ARG A 187 13.15 -13.91 -9.12
N LYS A 188 14.45 -14.04 -9.44
CA LYS A 188 15.06 -13.31 -10.58
C LYS A 188 14.46 -13.72 -11.92
N ILE A 189 14.23 -15.01 -12.14
CA ILE A 189 13.56 -15.53 -13.34
C ILE A 189 12.13 -14.99 -13.42
N ASN A 190 11.40 -15.01 -12.29
CA ASN A 190 10.06 -14.46 -12.22
C ASN A 190 10.03 -12.96 -12.52
N LEU A 191 11.00 -12.19 -12.02
CA LEU A 191 11.17 -10.77 -12.33
C LEU A 191 11.37 -10.58 -13.84
N ALA A 192 12.35 -11.25 -14.46
CA ALA A 192 12.62 -11.14 -15.89
C ALA A 192 11.39 -11.48 -16.75
N ARG A 193 10.63 -12.52 -16.38
CA ARG A 193 9.36 -12.87 -17.04
C ARG A 193 8.31 -11.78 -16.88
N LYS A 194 8.14 -11.23 -15.67
CA LYS A 194 7.16 -10.17 -15.39
C LYS A 194 7.53 -8.86 -16.11
N ASP A 195 8.81 -8.52 -16.18
CA ASP A 195 9.32 -7.37 -16.93
C ASP A 195 9.10 -7.53 -18.42
N PHE A 196 9.35 -8.71 -18.99
CA PHE A 196 9.06 -8.99 -20.39
C PHE A 196 7.55 -8.88 -20.70
N ASN A 197 6.69 -9.46 -19.85
CA ASN A 197 5.24 -9.34 -20.00
C ASN A 197 4.75 -7.89 -19.88
N LYS A 198 5.36 -7.11 -18.98
CA LYS A 198 5.06 -5.68 -18.85
C LYS A 198 5.55 -4.91 -20.09
N TRP A 199 6.73 -5.23 -20.61
CA TRP A 199 7.23 -4.60 -21.84
C TRP A 199 6.26 -4.86 -23.00
N LEU A 200 5.81 -6.10 -23.16
CA LEU A 200 4.76 -6.46 -24.14
C LEU A 200 3.46 -5.69 -23.89
N TRP A 201 3.03 -5.58 -22.63
CA TRP A 201 1.88 -4.75 -22.27
C TRP A 201 2.09 -3.30 -22.69
N ASN A 202 3.21 -2.66 -22.40
CA ASN A 202 3.36 -1.24 -22.70
C ASN A 202 3.66 -0.96 -24.19
N HIS A 203 4.08 -1.95 -24.99
CA HIS A 203 4.55 -1.75 -26.36
C HIS A 203 3.83 -2.59 -27.43
N SER A 204 2.86 -3.44 -27.08
CA SER A 204 2.09 -4.21 -28.06
C SER A 204 0.58 -4.16 -27.80
N ALA A 205 -0.13 -3.51 -28.72
CA ALA A 205 -1.58 -3.51 -28.81
C ALA A 205 -2.13 -4.91 -29.10
N VAL A 206 -1.42 -5.73 -29.88
CA VAL A 206 -1.79 -7.14 -30.10
C VAL A 206 -1.73 -7.94 -28.79
N TYR A 207 -0.73 -7.66 -27.95
CA TYR A 207 -0.64 -8.30 -26.63
C TYR A 207 -1.78 -7.86 -25.70
N HIS A 208 -2.23 -6.59 -25.77
CA HIS A 208 -3.42 -6.13 -25.03
C HIS A 208 -4.66 -6.96 -25.37
N LEU A 209 -4.95 -7.11 -26.66
CA LEU A 209 -6.15 -7.82 -27.13
C LEU A 209 -6.14 -9.29 -26.70
N THR A 210 -5.02 -9.97 -26.90
CA THR A 210 -4.88 -11.39 -26.53
C THR A 210 -4.97 -11.59 -25.02
N ARG A 211 -4.41 -10.68 -24.22
CA ARG A 211 -4.48 -10.77 -22.76
C ARG A 211 -5.86 -10.40 -22.21
N LYS A 212 -6.58 -9.46 -22.83
CA LYS A 212 -7.97 -9.15 -22.48
C LYS A 212 -8.86 -10.37 -22.70
N GLY A 213 -8.81 -10.98 -23.88
CA GLY A 213 -9.57 -12.21 -24.18
C GLY A 213 -9.18 -13.37 -23.28
N TYR A 214 -7.88 -13.54 -22.98
CA TYR A 214 -7.43 -14.55 -22.02
C TYR A 214 -7.98 -14.30 -20.61
N ASN A 215 -7.92 -13.07 -20.10
CA ASN A 215 -8.42 -12.74 -18.78
C ASN A 215 -9.95 -12.92 -18.68
N GLU A 216 -10.70 -12.61 -19.74
CA GLU A 216 -12.16 -12.85 -19.82
C GLU A 216 -12.46 -14.36 -19.76
N VAL A 217 -11.73 -15.17 -20.54
CA VAL A 217 -11.85 -16.64 -20.50
C VAL A 217 -11.40 -17.20 -19.16
N GLU A 218 -10.27 -16.74 -18.61
CA GLU A 218 -9.76 -17.17 -17.30
C GLU A 218 -10.76 -16.82 -16.20
N THR A 219 -11.38 -15.64 -16.24
CA THR A 219 -12.43 -15.24 -15.27
C THR A 219 -13.68 -16.10 -15.44
N HIS A 220 -14.11 -16.35 -16.68
CA HIS A 220 -15.25 -17.22 -16.95
C HIS A 220 -15.01 -18.65 -16.47
N VAL A 221 -13.83 -19.22 -16.76
CA VAL A 221 -13.40 -20.55 -16.31
C VAL A 221 -13.26 -20.58 -14.78
N LYS A 222 -12.61 -19.59 -14.17
CA LYS A 222 -12.54 -19.51 -12.70
C LYS A 222 -13.95 -19.46 -12.09
N ASN A 223 -14.86 -18.67 -12.64
CA ASN A 223 -16.24 -18.61 -12.15
C ASN A 223 -16.98 -19.95 -12.33
N LEU A 224 -16.65 -20.74 -13.36
CA LEU A 224 -17.21 -22.08 -13.58
C LEU A 224 -16.64 -23.15 -12.65
N PHE A 225 -15.38 -23.01 -12.20
CA PHE A 225 -14.65 -24.05 -11.46
C PHE A 225 -14.20 -23.66 -10.05
N SER A 226 -14.44 -22.42 -9.61
CA SER A 226 -14.14 -22.00 -8.25
C SER A 226 -15.29 -22.36 -7.31
N ASP A 227 -14.99 -23.17 -6.29
CA ASP A 227 -15.83 -23.36 -5.09
C ASP A 227 -16.06 -22.05 -4.29
N ASN A 228 -15.48 -20.93 -4.75
CA ASN A 228 -15.76 -19.59 -4.25
C ASN A 228 -17.23 -19.19 -4.43
N GLY A 229 -17.96 -19.77 -5.40
CA GLY A 229 -19.40 -19.56 -5.51
C GLY A 229 -20.15 -20.00 -4.26
N GLN A 230 -19.71 -21.06 -3.57
CA GLN A 230 -20.31 -21.47 -2.30
C GLN A 230 -19.80 -20.64 -1.11
N ARG A 231 -18.53 -20.20 -1.13
CA ARG A 231 -17.95 -19.39 -0.05
C ARG A 231 -18.49 -17.96 -0.03
N THR A 232 -18.58 -17.30 -1.18
CA THR A 232 -19.15 -15.95 -1.30
C THR A 232 -20.66 -15.96 -1.11
N VAL A 233 -21.38 -16.98 -1.59
CA VAL A 233 -22.82 -17.13 -1.30
C VAL A 233 -23.07 -17.48 0.16
N ARG A 234 -22.15 -18.18 0.85
CA ARG A 234 -22.25 -18.44 2.29
C ARG A 234 -21.96 -17.19 3.11
N ILE A 235 -20.93 -16.41 2.78
CA ILE A 235 -20.63 -15.11 3.41
C ILE A 235 -21.76 -14.12 3.14
N GLN A 236 -22.25 -14.04 1.90
CA GLN A 236 -23.37 -13.18 1.53
C GLN A 236 -24.66 -13.64 2.21
N LYS A 237 -24.96 -14.95 2.30
CA LYS A 237 -26.10 -15.45 3.07
C LYS A 237 -25.94 -15.28 4.57
N GLU A 238 -24.74 -15.34 5.13
CA GLU A 238 -24.46 -15.04 6.55
C GLU A 238 -24.62 -13.54 6.84
N TYR A 239 -24.25 -12.66 5.89
CA TYR A 239 -24.42 -11.21 5.96
C TYR A 239 -25.89 -10.78 5.72
N GLU A 240 -26.57 -11.40 4.76
CA GLU A 240 -27.99 -11.20 4.44
C GLU A 240 -28.92 -11.87 5.48
N ALA A 241 -28.44 -12.88 6.21
CA ALA A 241 -29.12 -13.47 7.38
C ALA A 241 -28.93 -12.65 8.67
N GLN A 242 -28.23 -11.52 8.62
CA GLN A 242 -28.22 -10.50 9.67
C GLN A 242 -29.08 -9.25 9.33
N PRO A 243 -30.36 -9.37 8.91
CA PRO A 243 -31.18 -8.18 8.68
C PRO A 243 -31.52 -7.44 9.98
N GLN A 244 -31.21 -8.00 11.15
CA GLN A 244 -31.55 -7.40 12.43
C GLN A 244 -30.56 -6.31 12.87
N ALA A 245 -29.27 -6.38 12.52
CA ALA A 245 -28.28 -5.41 12.98
C ALA A 245 -28.53 -3.98 12.42
N PHE A 246 -29.13 -3.87 11.23
CA PHE A 246 -29.45 -2.59 10.59
C PHE A 246 -30.74 -1.92 11.11
N GLU A 247 -31.70 -2.67 11.65
CA GLU A 247 -32.90 -2.07 12.26
C GLU A 247 -32.70 -1.65 13.72
N PHE A 248 -31.89 -2.37 14.50
CA PHE A 248 -31.66 -2.04 15.93
C PHE A 248 -30.97 -0.67 16.12
N ALA A 249 -30.04 -0.31 15.23
CA ALA A 249 -29.36 1.00 15.28
C ALA A 249 -30.28 2.19 14.94
N ARG A 250 -31.44 1.94 14.31
CA ARG A 250 -32.38 2.99 13.88
C ARG A 250 -33.36 3.42 14.98
N GLN A 251 -33.49 2.62 16.05
CA GLN A 251 -34.50 2.82 17.11
C GLN A 251 -33.92 3.28 18.46
N GLY A 252 -32.61 3.57 18.55
CA GLY A 252 -32.00 4.17 19.76
C GLY A 252 -32.03 3.29 21.01
N MET A 253 -32.25 1.97 20.88
CA MET A 253 -32.21 1.04 22.00
C MET A 253 -30.80 0.48 22.21
N ALA A 254 -30.36 0.43 23.46
CA ALA A 254 -29.07 -0.15 23.84
C ALA A 254 -28.99 -1.63 23.45
N PHE A 255 -28.06 -1.96 22.55
CA PHE A 255 -27.80 -3.33 22.12
C PHE A 255 -27.28 -4.17 23.30
N LYS A 256 -28.04 -5.19 23.68
CA LYS A 256 -27.57 -6.25 24.58
C LYS A 256 -27.04 -7.37 23.71
N PRO A 257 -25.74 -7.72 23.77
CA PRO A 257 -25.18 -8.78 22.93
C PRO A 257 -25.88 -10.11 23.23
N PRO A 258 -26.04 -10.99 22.22
CA PRO A 258 -26.58 -12.32 22.44
C PRO A 258 -25.69 -13.12 23.42
N PRO A 259 -26.23 -14.13 24.11
CA PRO A 259 -25.43 -15.00 24.98
C PRO A 259 -24.31 -15.63 24.17
N LEU A 260 -23.08 -15.62 24.71
CA LEU A 260 -21.92 -16.26 24.12
C LEU A 260 -22.24 -17.73 23.83
N GLY A 261 -22.35 -18.08 22.54
CA GLY A 261 -22.35 -19.47 22.09
C GLY A 261 -20.98 -20.10 22.32
N GLU A 262 -20.93 -21.43 22.31
CA GLU A 262 -19.67 -22.17 22.44
C GLU A 262 -18.68 -21.78 21.34
N ASP A 263 -17.42 -21.64 21.78
CA ASP A 263 -16.26 -21.13 21.05
C ASP A 263 -16.03 -21.96 19.77
N LEU A 264 -16.36 -21.40 18.61
CA LEU A 264 -15.89 -21.89 17.32
C LEU A 264 -14.55 -21.21 17.06
N GLU A 265 -13.45 -21.96 16.99
CA GLU A 265 -12.10 -21.46 16.68
C GLU A 265 -12.11 -20.47 15.50
N SER A 266 -12.17 -19.16 15.82
CA SER A 266 -12.01 -18.07 14.85
C SER A 266 -10.52 -17.84 14.65
N THR A 267 -10.02 -18.16 13.46
CA THR A 267 -8.62 -17.93 13.08
C THR A 267 -8.38 -16.53 12.50
N VAL A 268 -9.30 -15.57 12.71
CA VAL A 268 -9.30 -14.28 11.98
C VAL A 268 -9.67 -13.08 12.88
N ASP A 269 -9.10 -13.00 14.09
CA ASP A 269 -9.31 -11.84 14.98
C ASP A 269 -8.00 -11.22 15.51
N ASP A 270 -6.85 -11.55 14.89
CA ASP A 270 -5.51 -11.15 15.37
C ASP A 270 -5.41 -9.64 15.63
N LYS A 271 -6.04 -8.80 14.82
CA LYS A 271 -6.03 -7.34 14.97
C LYS A 271 -6.65 -6.86 16.29
N PHE A 272 -7.68 -7.53 16.79
CA PHE A 272 -8.43 -7.09 17.97
C PHE A 272 -7.80 -7.54 19.29
N PHE A 273 -7.00 -8.61 19.27
CA PHE A 273 -6.38 -9.18 20.47
C PHE A 273 -4.89 -8.84 20.52
N PHE A 274 -4.45 -7.93 21.39
CA PHE A 274 -3.06 -7.47 21.41
C PHE A 274 -2.02 -8.57 21.72
N ASP A 275 -2.45 -9.69 22.29
CA ASP A 275 -1.61 -10.86 22.58
C ASP A 275 -1.64 -11.91 21.46
N SER A 276 -2.17 -11.56 20.28
CA SER A 276 -2.24 -12.43 19.11
C SER A 276 -0.89 -12.60 18.41
N GLU A 277 -0.79 -13.63 17.56
CA GLU A 277 0.40 -13.86 16.73
C GLU A 277 0.67 -12.69 15.79
N GLY A 278 -0.38 -12.09 15.22
CA GLY A 278 -0.26 -10.91 14.37
C GLY A 278 0.38 -9.73 15.08
N TRP A 279 0.01 -9.49 16.34
CA TRP A 279 0.59 -8.44 17.16
C TRP A 279 2.01 -8.77 17.64
N HIS A 280 2.29 -10.03 18.00
CA HIS A 280 3.65 -10.46 18.33
C HIS A 280 4.62 -10.25 17.16
N LEU A 281 4.19 -10.60 15.96
CA LEU A 281 4.94 -10.35 14.74
C LEU A 281 5.15 -8.85 14.50
N THR A 282 4.07 -8.07 14.57
CA THR A 282 4.08 -6.62 14.31
C THR A 282 5.03 -5.88 15.26
N ARG A 283 5.00 -6.17 16.55
CA ARG A 283 5.94 -5.60 17.53
C ARG A 283 7.40 -5.90 17.18
N ARG A 284 7.70 -7.14 16.77
CA ARG A 284 9.06 -7.53 16.34
C ARG A 284 9.51 -6.77 15.09
N LEU A 285 8.61 -6.55 14.14
CA LEU A 285 8.87 -5.77 12.93
C LEU A 285 9.16 -4.31 13.26
N ILE A 286 8.34 -3.67 14.10
CA ILE A 286 8.53 -2.29 14.54
C ILE A 286 9.84 -2.12 15.30
N ARG A 287 10.17 -3.02 16.24
CA ARG A 287 11.46 -3.01 16.95
C ARG A 287 12.64 -3.08 15.99
N LYS A 288 12.59 -4.01 15.04
CA LYS A 288 13.66 -4.14 14.04
C LYS A 288 13.76 -2.90 13.15
N LEU A 289 12.64 -2.31 12.75
CA LEU A 289 12.64 -1.05 12.00
C LEU A 289 13.28 0.07 12.80
N ASN A 290 12.92 0.22 14.07
CA ASN A 290 13.51 1.22 14.96
C ASN A 290 15.03 1.04 15.07
N ASP A 291 15.49 -0.19 15.28
CA ASP A 291 16.92 -0.51 15.33
C ASP A 291 17.67 -0.13 14.05
N GLU A 292 17.11 -0.42 12.88
CA GLU A 292 17.74 -0.07 11.60
C GLU A 292 17.73 1.43 11.34
N VAL A 293 16.65 2.12 11.72
CA VAL A 293 16.51 3.58 11.61
C VAL A 293 17.52 4.30 12.49
N LEU A 294 17.65 3.89 13.75
CA LEU A 294 18.61 4.48 14.69
C LEU A 294 20.05 4.23 14.24
N LYS A 295 20.37 3.02 13.75
CA LYS A 295 21.71 2.70 13.21
C LYS A 295 22.09 3.53 11.99
N SER A 296 21.12 4.05 11.24
CA SER A 296 21.38 4.95 10.11
C SER A 296 21.54 6.41 10.53
N GLY A 297 21.43 6.74 11.82
CA GLY A 297 21.39 8.12 12.31
C GLY A 297 20.05 8.84 12.07
N SER A 298 18.99 8.11 11.75
CA SER A 298 17.62 8.61 11.61
C SER A 298 16.82 8.34 12.89
N GLN A 299 15.68 9.00 13.08
CA GLN A 299 14.75 8.72 14.18
C GLN A 299 13.43 8.16 13.65
N LEU A 300 12.94 7.06 14.24
CA LEU A 300 11.64 6.48 13.88
C LEU A 300 10.52 7.25 14.59
N ILE A 301 9.45 7.53 13.86
CA ILE A 301 8.19 8.07 14.36
C ILE A 301 7.07 7.16 13.85
N VAL A 302 6.07 6.85 14.69
CA VAL A 302 4.90 6.07 14.28
C VAL A 302 3.66 6.95 14.32
N ILE A 303 3.00 7.13 13.18
CA ILE A 303 1.68 7.77 13.12
C ILE A 303 0.70 6.68 12.72
N HIS A 304 -0.25 6.36 13.58
CA HIS A 304 -1.23 5.31 13.29
C HIS A 304 -2.65 5.85 13.18
N PHE A 305 -3.34 5.32 12.19
CA PHE A 305 -4.68 5.74 11.79
C PHE A 305 -5.48 4.54 11.27
N MET A 306 -6.78 4.72 11.19
CA MET A 306 -7.73 3.72 10.73
C MET A 306 -8.65 4.31 9.67
N ASP A 307 -9.40 3.44 8.99
CA ASP A 307 -10.44 3.87 8.07
C ASP A 307 -11.65 4.38 8.85
N VAL A 308 -12.53 5.04 8.12
CA VAL A 308 -13.74 5.64 8.66
C VAL A 308 -14.72 4.60 9.23
N GLU A 309 -14.75 3.38 8.69
CA GLU A 309 -15.65 2.33 9.15
C GLU A 309 -15.23 1.77 10.51
N GLN A 310 -13.93 1.68 10.77
CA GLN A 310 -13.37 1.19 12.04
C GLN A 310 -13.72 2.04 13.26
N TYR A 311 -14.09 3.31 13.06
CA TYR A 311 -14.59 4.15 14.17
C TYR A 311 -15.95 3.71 14.70
N TYR A 312 -16.73 2.96 13.90
CA TYR A 312 -18.07 2.50 14.26
C TYR A 312 -18.12 1.02 14.65
N ASN A 313 -17.02 0.29 14.49
CA ASN A 313 -17.01 -1.16 14.62
C ASN A 313 -16.63 -1.63 16.03
N TYR A 314 -17.29 -2.72 16.45
CA TYR A 314 -16.97 -3.50 17.65
C TYR A 314 -16.48 -4.90 17.18
N PRO A 315 -15.49 -5.51 17.83
CA PRO A 315 -14.81 -5.08 19.06
C PRO A 315 -13.86 -3.88 18.87
N PRO A 316 -13.61 -3.09 19.93
CA PRO A 316 -12.69 -1.97 19.86
C PRO A 316 -11.26 -2.45 19.58
N LEU A 317 -10.50 -1.61 18.88
CA LEU A 317 -9.09 -1.86 18.60
C LEU A 317 -8.23 -1.67 19.87
N SER A 318 -7.11 -2.39 19.94
CA SER A 318 -6.12 -2.36 21.02
C SER A 318 -5.22 -1.11 21.00
N LEU A 319 -5.84 0.06 20.85
CA LEU A 319 -5.15 1.35 20.66
C LEU A 319 -4.25 1.70 21.84
N ARG A 320 -4.75 1.50 23.07
CA ARG A 320 -4.01 1.85 24.30
C ARG A 320 -2.81 0.96 24.52
N GLU A 321 -2.96 -0.33 24.23
CA GLU A 321 -1.88 -1.30 24.31
C GLU A 321 -0.79 -0.98 23.28
N PHE A 322 -1.19 -0.58 22.06
CA PHE A 322 -0.24 -0.16 21.04
C PHE A 322 0.50 1.12 21.41
N ASP A 323 -0.20 2.15 21.89
CA ASP A 323 0.39 3.40 22.40
C ASP A 323 1.39 3.09 23.55
N THR A 324 1.00 2.20 24.47
CA THR A 324 1.85 1.78 25.60
C THR A 324 3.11 1.07 25.12
N PHE A 325 3.00 0.17 24.14
CA PHE A 325 4.15 -0.49 23.53
C PHE A 325 5.10 0.53 22.89
N LEU A 326 4.60 1.45 22.06
CA LEU A 326 5.44 2.46 21.40
C LEU A 326 6.14 3.36 22.42
N MET A 327 5.45 3.74 23.49
CA MET A 327 6.02 4.50 24.61
C MET A 327 7.14 3.72 25.31
N GLN A 328 6.94 2.43 25.60
CA GLN A 328 7.95 1.57 26.25
C GLN A 328 9.20 1.37 25.38
N GLU A 329 9.04 1.31 24.06
CA GLU A 329 10.15 1.26 23.11
C GLU A 329 10.84 2.62 22.89
N GLY A 330 10.34 3.70 23.53
CA GLY A 330 10.85 5.05 23.36
C GLY A 330 10.63 5.63 21.95
N ILE A 331 9.63 5.12 21.23
CA ILE A 331 9.31 5.54 19.86
C ILE A 331 8.27 6.67 19.94
N PRO A 332 8.59 7.90 19.47
CA PRO A 332 7.59 8.96 19.35
C PRO A 332 6.44 8.51 18.45
N HIS A 333 5.22 8.70 18.93
CA HIS A 333 4.04 8.29 18.19
C HIS A 333 2.87 9.26 18.30
N LEU A 334 1.96 9.18 17.32
CA LEU A 334 0.71 9.90 17.29
C LEU A 334 -0.44 8.94 16.93
N ASN A 335 -1.37 8.81 17.87
CA ASN A 335 -2.64 8.14 17.68
C ASN A 335 -3.66 9.09 17.07
N MET A 336 -4.10 8.83 15.83
CA MET A 336 -5.07 9.69 15.15
C MET A 336 -6.52 9.42 15.57
N TYR A 337 -6.79 8.37 16.35
CA TYR A 337 -8.15 8.01 16.76
C TYR A 337 -8.90 9.17 17.43
N PRO A 338 -8.35 9.90 18.42
CA PRO A 338 -9.08 10.98 19.09
C PRO A 338 -9.51 12.09 18.13
N ALA A 339 -8.68 12.42 17.14
CA ALA A 339 -8.95 13.48 16.18
C ALA A 339 -10.15 13.13 15.28
N PHE A 340 -10.14 11.93 14.70
CA PHE A 340 -11.23 11.46 13.84
C PHE A 340 -12.51 11.10 14.63
N ASN A 341 -12.38 10.54 15.84
CA ASN A 341 -13.53 10.21 16.70
C ASN A 341 -14.28 11.46 17.19
N ALA A 342 -13.65 12.63 17.16
CA ALA A 342 -14.32 13.90 17.48
C ALA A 342 -15.22 14.42 16.35
N LEU A 343 -15.13 13.86 15.14
CA LEU A 343 -15.97 14.24 14.01
C LEU A 343 -17.36 13.59 14.13
N ASP A 344 -18.40 14.32 13.72
CA ASP A 344 -19.71 13.71 13.52
C ASP A 344 -19.68 12.72 12.34
N ARG A 345 -20.73 11.89 12.22
CA ARG A 345 -20.77 10.83 11.20
C ARG A 345 -20.64 11.35 9.77
N LYS A 346 -21.23 12.51 9.48
CA LYS A 346 -21.20 13.12 8.15
C LYS A 346 -19.81 13.67 7.84
N ALA A 347 -19.21 14.35 8.82
CA ALA A 347 -17.86 14.88 8.71
C ALA A 347 -16.84 13.74 8.57
N LEU A 348 -17.00 12.63 9.31
CA LEU A 348 -16.10 11.49 9.19
C LEU A 348 -16.20 10.85 7.80
N ALA A 349 -17.41 10.56 7.31
CA ALA A 349 -17.63 10.02 5.97
C ALA A 349 -17.09 10.92 4.84
N ALA A 350 -17.05 12.24 5.05
CA ALA A 350 -16.50 13.17 4.06
C ALA A 350 -14.97 13.05 3.87
N ASN A 351 -14.26 12.25 4.70
CA ASN A 351 -12.82 12.03 4.60
C ASN A 351 -12.44 10.86 3.68
N THR A 352 -13.39 10.03 3.26
CA THR A 352 -13.14 8.87 2.39
C THR A 352 -13.94 8.96 1.10
N PHE A 353 -13.61 8.10 0.13
CA PHE A 353 -14.42 7.97 -1.08
C PHE A 353 -15.72 7.22 -0.78
N GLU A 354 -16.76 7.45 -1.60
CA GLU A 354 -18.01 6.71 -1.46
C GLU A 354 -17.77 5.21 -1.78
N HIS A 355 -18.17 4.33 -0.86
CA HIS A 355 -17.93 2.88 -0.92
C HIS A 355 -16.45 2.45 -0.95
N ASP A 356 -15.54 3.30 -0.46
CA ASP A 356 -14.12 2.98 -0.37
C ASP A 356 -13.51 3.58 0.90
N ASN A 357 -12.78 2.76 1.64
CA ASN A 357 -12.19 3.10 2.92
C ASN A 357 -10.91 3.95 2.81
N HIS A 358 -10.45 4.24 1.58
CA HIS A 358 -9.29 5.11 1.34
C HIS A 358 -9.61 6.58 1.60
N PHE A 359 -8.63 7.30 2.15
CA PHE A 359 -8.74 8.74 2.29
C PHE A 359 -8.88 9.43 0.93
N ASN A 360 -9.87 10.31 0.82
CA ASN A 360 -9.93 11.28 -0.25
C ASN A 360 -9.04 12.50 0.09
N ALA A 361 -9.05 13.52 -0.76
CA ALA A 361 -8.24 14.73 -0.53
C ALA A 361 -8.53 15.42 0.82
N THR A 362 -9.78 15.37 1.31
CA THR A 362 -10.18 15.88 2.62
C THR A 362 -9.56 15.05 3.74
N GLY A 363 -9.59 13.72 3.65
CA GLY A 363 -9.00 12.81 4.64
C GLY A 363 -7.48 12.98 4.75
N HIS A 364 -6.78 13.06 3.62
CA HIS A 364 -5.35 13.36 3.62
C HIS A 364 -5.04 14.72 4.24
N LYS A 365 -5.85 15.75 3.95
CA LYS A 365 -5.70 17.06 4.57
C LYS A 365 -5.96 17.03 6.07
N PHE A 366 -7.00 16.33 6.51
CA PHE A 366 -7.34 16.19 7.92
C PHE A 366 -6.21 15.51 8.69
N LEU A 367 -5.68 14.40 8.17
CA LEU A 367 -4.52 13.72 8.74
C LEU A 367 -3.32 14.67 8.82
N ALA A 368 -3.04 15.43 7.75
CA ALA A 368 -1.91 16.35 7.70
C ALA A 368 -2.01 17.47 8.75
N ASP A 369 -3.18 18.12 8.83
CA ASP A 369 -3.43 19.25 9.74
C ASP A 369 -3.36 18.81 11.21
N ASN A 370 -3.83 17.60 11.53
CA ASN A 370 -3.83 17.08 12.90
C ASN A 370 -2.51 16.41 13.33
N SER A 371 -1.54 16.27 12.42
CA SER A 371 -0.23 15.66 12.71
C SER A 371 0.95 16.64 12.62
N ILE A 372 0.80 17.76 11.91
CA ILE A 372 1.89 18.70 11.65
C ILE A 372 2.52 19.26 12.94
N ASP A 373 1.72 19.61 13.95
CA ASP A 373 2.22 20.18 15.20
C ASP A 373 2.96 19.14 16.06
N PHE A 374 2.55 17.86 15.96
CA PHE A 374 3.30 16.77 16.54
C PHE A 374 4.67 16.62 15.88
N LEU A 375 4.72 16.59 14.54
CA LEU A 375 5.98 16.50 13.79
C LEU A 375 6.94 17.66 14.12
N VAL A 376 6.43 18.90 14.13
CA VAL A 376 7.23 20.09 14.49
C VAL A 376 7.80 19.95 15.90
N ARG A 377 7.01 19.49 16.88
CA ARG A 377 7.49 19.29 18.25
C ARG A 377 8.57 18.21 18.35
N GLN A 378 8.43 17.10 17.63
CA GLN A 378 9.47 16.07 17.59
C GLN A 378 10.75 16.61 16.98
N ILE A 379 10.65 17.29 15.84
CA ILE A 379 11.82 17.80 15.11
C ILE A 379 12.58 18.88 15.91
N LEU A 380 11.86 19.81 16.55
CA LEU A 380 12.48 20.86 17.36
C LEU A 380 12.92 20.36 18.74
N GLY A 381 12.23 19.37 19.32
CA GLY A 381 12.54 18.77 20.61
C GLY A 381 13.84 17.96 20.59
N SER A 382 14.08 17.20 19.51
CA SER A 382 15.30 16.41 19.33
C SER A 382 16.58 17.27 19.18
N GLY A 383 16.45 18.56 18.87
CA GLY A 383 17.58 19.49 18.74
C GLY A 383 18.12 20.11 20.03
N ARG A 384 17.56 19.76 21.21
CA ARG A 384 17.98 20.32 22.52
C ARG A 384 18.87 19.41 23.36
N VAL A 385 19.44 18.35 22.79
CA VAL A 385 20.47 17.53 23.45
C VAL A 385 21.82 17.84 22.82
N THR A 386 22.42 18.95 23.23
CA THR A 386 23.87 19.24 23.09
C THR A 386 24.34 20.01 24.29
#